data_AF-A0A7W1EB71-F1
#
_entry.id   AF-A0A7W1EB71-F1
#
_cell.length_a   1.000
_cell.length_b   1.000
_cell.length_c   1.000
_cell.angle_alpha   90.00
_cell.angle_beta   90.00
_cell.angle_gamma   90.00
#
_symmetry.space_group_name_H-M   'P 1'
#
loop_
_entity.id
_entity.type
_entity.pdbx_description
1 polymer ?
#
loop_
_entity_poly.entity_id
_entity_poly.type
_entity_poly.pdbx_seq_one_letter_code
_entity_poly.pdbx_strand_id
1 'polypeptide(L)' 'AWKWTFADGSTSTSKNPSHSYAGSGTYKVTLTATDNDGAKDSITHSVTVAR' A
#
# COMPACT_ATOMS: atom_id res chain seq x y z
N ALA A 1 -10.41 8.20 5.10
CA ALA A 1 -9.10 7.79 5.66
C ALA A 1 -8.35 6.93 4.65
N TRP A 2 -7.02 6.99 4.65
CA TRP A 2 -6.15 6.15 3.80
C TRP A 2 -5.38 5.16 4.67
N LYS A 3 -5.27 3.91 4.24
CA LYS A 3 -4.41 2.91 4.87
C LYS A 3 -3.69 2.11 3.77
N TRP A 4 -2.40 2.29 3.72
CA TRP A 4 -1.49 1.51 2.88
C TRP A 4 -0.93 0.36 3.69
N THR A 5 -0.89 -0.82 3.08
CA THR A 5 -0.22 -2.01 3.59
C THR A 5 0.76 -2.48 2.54
N PHE A 6 2.03 -2.50 2.90
CA PHE A 6 3.13 -2.91 2.04
C PHE A 6 3.44 -4.39 2.29
N ALA A 7 3.97 -5.08 1.27
CA ALA A 7 4.27 -6.52 1.35
C ALA A 7 5.34 -6.89 2.39
N ASP A 8 6.12 -5.94 2.87
CA ASP A 8 7.11 -6.10 3.94
C ASP A 8 6.48 -6.02 5.35
N GLY A 9 5.17 -5.75 5.45
CA GLY A 9 4.46 -5.55 6.71
C GLY A 9 4.40 -4.09 7.17
N SER A 10 5.06 -3.17 6.47
CA SER A 10 4.98 -1.73 6.76
C SER A 10 3.58 -1.19 6.43
N THR A 11 3.16 -0.12 7.12
CA THR A 11 1.88 0.55 6.82
C THR A 11 2.04 2.07 6.76
N SER A 12 1.12 2.75 6.06
CA SER A 12 1.06 4.21 6.04
C SER A 12 -0.38 4.73 6.02
N THR A 13 -0.62 5.88 6.63
CA THR A 13 -1.91 6.58 6.60
C THR A 13 -1.90 7.83 5.72
N SER A 14 -0.75 8.14 5.10
CA SER A 14 -0.63 9.26 4.17
C SER A 14 -1.42 8.98 2.88
N LYS A 15 -1.97 10.04 2.27
CA LYS A 15 -2.66 9.91 0.96
C LYS A 15 -1.69 9.47 -0.14
N ASN A 16 -0.45 9.96 -0.10
CA ASN A 16 0.61 9.63 -1.05
C ASN A 16 1.90 9.30 -0.29
N PRO A 17 2.09 8.06 0.18
CA PRO A 17 3.32 7.67 0.85
C PRO A 17 4.40 7.31 -0.17
N SER A 18 5.66 7.53 0.20
CA SER A 18 6.83 6.92 -0.44
C SER A 18 7.30 5.73 0.40
N HIS A 19 7.54 4.59 -0.23
CA HIS A 19 8.08 3.41 0.44
C HIS A 19 9.13 2.74 -0.46
N SER A 20 10.26 2.35 0.13
CA SER A 20 11.41 1.80 -0.58
C SER A 20 11.64 0.35 -0.20
N TYR A 21 11.79 -0.51 -1.20
CA TYR A 21 12.12 -1.92 -1.00
C TYR A 21 13.62 -2.14 -1.18
N ALA A 22 14.26 -2.82 -0.21
CA ALA A 22 15.71 -3.06 -0.22
C ALA A 22 16.17 -4.16 -1.19
N GLY A 23 15.24 -5.04 -1.60
CA GLY A 23 15.52 -6.16 -2.48
C GLY A 23 14.80 -6.05 -3.82
N SER A 24 15.30 -6.76 -4.82
CA SER A 24 14.51 -7.05 -6.02
C SER A 24 13.43 -8.07 -5.69
N GLY A 25 12.22 -7.86 -6.19
CA GLY A 25 11.09 -8.74 -5.93
C GLY A 25 9.77 -8.14 -6.39
N THR A 26 8.73 -8.96 -6.37
CA THR A 26 7.36 -8.51 -6.61
C THR A 26 6.68 -8.25 -5.27
N TYR A 27 6.32 -6.99 -5.02
CA TYR A 27 5.73 -6.50 -3.79
C TYR A 27 4.26 -6.16 -4.02
N LYS A 28 3.37 -6.79 -3.25
CA LYS A 28 1.94 -6.46 -3.23
C LYS A 28 1.72 -5.26 -2.30
N VAL A 29 1.16 -4.19 -2.85
CA VAL A 29 0.78 -2.99 -2.12
C VAL A 29 -0.73 -2.92 -2.09
N THR A 30 -1.33 -2.89 -0.90
CA THR A 30 -2.77 -2.77 -0.73
C THR A 30 -3.10 -1.38 -0.18
N LEU A 31 -3.95 -0.66 -0.90
CA LEU A 31 -4.59 0.56 -0.43
C LEU A 31 -5.99 0.23 0.05
N THR A 32 -6.31 0.61 1.28
CA THR A 32 -7.66 0.62 1.82
C THR A 32 -8.09 2.07 2.02
N ALA A 33 -9.18 2.47 1.37
CA ALA A 33 -9.82 3.76 1.56
C ALA A 33 -11.07 3.57 2.42
N THR A 34 -11.27 4.48 3.37
CA THR A 34 -12.51 4.59 4.14
C THR A 34 -13.15 5.94 3.83
N ASP A 35 -14.43 5.97 3.45
CA ASP A 35 -15.16 7.23 3.27
C ASP A 35 -15.68 7.82 4.60
N ASN A 36 -16.41 8.93 4.53
CA ASN A 36 -17.01 9.59 5.69
C ASN A 36 -18.16 8.79 6.34
N ASP A 37 -18.79 7.88 5.59
CA ASP A 37 -19.89 7.05 6.06
C ASP A 37 -19.36 5.73 6.66
N GLY A 38 -18.03 5.54 6.67
CA GLY A 38 -17.35 4.38 7.22
C GLY A 38 -17.26 3.20 6.26
N ALA A 39 -17.76 3.34 5.03
CA ALA A 39 -17.60 2.32 4.00
C ALA A 39 -16.12 2.21 3.62
N LYS A 40 -15.68 0.98 3.38
CA LYS A 40 -14.29 0.65 3.09
C LYS A 40 -14.21 -0.06 1.75
N ASP A 41 -13.27 0.38 0.94
CA ASP A 41 -12.89 -0.35 -0.27
C ASP A 41 -11.37 -0.52 -0.31
N SER A 42 -10.91 -1.57 -0.99
CA SER A 42 -9.49 -1.89 -1.07
C SER A 42 -9.07 -2.32 -2.46
N ILE A 43 -7.92 -1.80 -2.89
CA ILE A 43 -7.25 -2.19 -4.13
C ILE A 43 -5.87 -2.73 -3.82
N THR A 44 -5.48 -3.80 -4.50
CA THR A 44 -4.13 -4.36 -4.40
C THR A 44 -3.42 -4.23 -5.73
N HIS A 45 -2.20 -3.72 -5.69
CA HIS A 45 -1.34 -3.55 -6.84
C HIS A 45 -0.01 -4.27 -6.63
N SER A 46 0.45 -5.01 -7.64
CA SER A 46 1.74 -5.69 -7.60
C SER A 46 2.80 -4.84 -8.28
N VAL A 47 3.81 -4.41 -7.51
CA VAL A 47 4.94 -3.62 -7.99
C VAL A 47 6.16 -4.53 -8.07
N THR A 48 6.82 -4.58 -9.23
CA THR A 48 8.07 -5.32 -9.38
C THR A 48 9.24 -4.36 -9.27
N VAL A 49 10.08 -4.57 -8.27
CA VAL A 49 11.36 -3.88 -8.12
C VAL A 49 12.43 -4.80 -8.67
N ALA A 50 13.16 -4.33 -9.68
CA ALA A 50 14.33 -4.99 -10.23
C ALA A 50 15.58 -4.18 -9.91
N ARG A 51 16.73 -4.83 -9.94
CA ARG A 51 18.02 -4.23 -9.64
C ARG A 51 18.65 -3.64 -10.90
#